data_AF-A0A7C7TUX6-F1
#
_entry.id   AF-A0A7C7TUX6-F1
#
_cell.length_a   1.000
_cell.length_b   1.000
_cell.length_c   1.000
_cell.angle_alpha   90.00
_cell.angle_beta   90.00
_cell.angle_gamma   90.00
#
_symmetry.space_group_name_H-M   'P 1'
#
loop_
_entity.id
_entity.type
_entity.pdbx_description
1 polymer ?
#
loop_
_entity_poly.entity_id
_entity_poly.type
_entity_poly.pdbx_seq_one_letter_code
_entity_poly.pdbx_strand_id
1 'polypeptide(L)'
;MIEKQLSLNLPPWVGAFLSDYVFPMADKLDRMRFVLALTERNIREGTGGPFGAAVFERDSGNLVSVGVNVVMATECSAAHAEMMALMLAQKKLGVYDLGQNGLPPHQLVSSGKMCAMCLGNVCWSGVQEVVSSAEPEDVEGITGFDEGPTPPDYNAQLERRGIRLLPETLRDEGCRVLQLYVDLGGYVYNATREQDKTQGTA
;
A
#
# COMPACT_ATOMS: atom_id res chain seq x y z
N MET A 1 4.26 29.12 16.37
CA MET A 1 2.92 28.49 16.44
C MET A 1 3.11 27.03 16.09
N ILE A 2 2.35 26.11 16.71
CA ILE A 2 2.40 24.68 16.37
C ILE A 2 1.28 24.35 15.38
N GLU A 3 1.56 23.44 14.45
CA GLU A 3 0.53 22.89 13.57
C GLU A 3 -0.47 22.04 14.38
N LYS A 4 -1.77 22.18 14.07
CA LYS A 4 -2.87 21.47 14.76
C LYS A 4 -3.65 20.54 13.84
N GLN A 5 -3.33 20.54 12.55
CA GLN A 5 -4.02 19.77 11.53
C GLN A 5 -3.01 19.21 10.54
N LEU A 6 -3.23 17.96 10.12
CA LEU A 6 -2.56 17.32 9.00
C LEU A 6 -3.60 17.02 7.93
N SER A 7 -3.27 17.24 6.66
CA SER A 7 -4.12 16.90 5.52
C SER A 7 -3.30 16.15 4.49
N LEU A 8 -3.70 14.90 4.23
CA LEU A 8 -3.11 14.05 3.20
C LEU A 8 -4.16 13.82 2.12
N ASN A 9 -3.78 14.05 0.85
CA ASN A 9 -4.70 13.97 -0.27
C ASN A 9 -4.20 12.93 -1.28
N LEU A 10 -5.15 12.22 -1.91
CA LEU A 10 -4.83 11.45 -3.11
C LEU A 10 -4.62 12.40 -4.30
N PRO A 11 -3.82 12.01 -5.29
CA PRO A 11 -3.63 12.81 -6.49
C PRO A 11 -4.95 13.02 -7.26
N PRO A 12 -5.12 14.17 -7.96
CA PRO A 12 -6.36 14.47 -8.70
C PRO A 12 -6.73 13.43 -9.76
N TRP A 13 -5.74 12.74 -10.34
CA TRP A 13 -5.96 11.74 -11.39
C TRP A 13 -6.71 10.50 -10.89
N VAL A 14 -6.72 10.24 -9.57
CA VAL A 14 -7.33 9.02 -9.01
C VAL A 14 -8.83 8.95 -9.33
N GLY A 15 -9.54 10.08 -9.31
CA GLY A 15 -10.97 10.10 -9.66
C GLY A 15 -11.24 9.65 -11.10
N ALA A 16 -10.41 10.09 -12.05
CA ALA A 16 -10.51 9.67 -13.45
C ALA A 16 -10.15 8.19 -13.61
N PHE A 17 -9.07 7.73 -12.95
CA PHE A 17 -8.68 6.32 -12.96
C PHE A 17 -9.82 5.41 -12.45
N LEU A 18 -10.47 5.77 -11.34
CA LEU A 18 -11.59 4.98 -10.80
C LEU A 18 -12.79 4.91 -11.73
N SER A 19 -12.99 5.90 -12.61
CA SER A 19 -14.12 5.91 -13.55
C SER A 19 -13.97 4.90 -14.70
N ASP A 20 -12.77 4.36 -14.91
CA ASP A 20 -12.50 3.33 -15.91
C ASP A 20 -12.82 1.90 -15.42
N TYR A 21 -13.19 1.74 -14.14
CA TYR A 21 -13.43 0.43 -13.52
C TYR A 21 -14.86 0.26 -13.02
N VAL A 22 -15.32 -0.99 -13.03
CA VAL A 22 -16.64 -1.38 -12.52
C VAL A 22 -16.45 -2.23 -11.26
N PHE A 23 -17.27 -1.93 -10.26
CA PHE A 23 -17.34 -2.68 -9.00
C PHE A 23 -18.76 -3.23 -8.80
N PRO A 24 -18.95 -4.36 -8.10
CA PRO A 24 -17.93 -5.12 -7.37
C PRO A 24 -16.96 -5.93 -8.25
N MET A 25 -15.72 -6.10 -7.76
CA MET A 25 -14.73 -7.02 -8.32
C MET A 25 -14.73 -8.32 -7.50
N ALA A 26 -15.41 -9.36 -8.00
CA ALA A 26 -15.53 -10.63 -7.27
C ALA A 26 -14.19 -11.37 -7.15
N ASP A 27 -13.40 -11.44 -8.23
CA ASP A 27 -12.13 -12.15 -8.26
C ASP A 27 -11.01 -11.33 -7.59
N LYS A 28 -10.25 -11.98 -6.70
CA LYS A 28 -9.10 -11.39 -6.02
C LYS A 28 -7.94 -11.11 -7.00
N LEU A 29 -7.80 -11.89 -8.06
CA LEU A 29 -6.81 -11.62 -9.10
C LEU A 29 -7.12 -10.30 -9.82
N ASP A 30 -8.39 -10.02 -10.11
CA ASP A 30 -8.81 -8.76 -10.72
C ASP A 30 -8.62 -7.58 -9.77
N ARG A 31 -8.91 -7.77 -8.47
CA ARG A 31 -8.59 -6.74 -7.44
C ARG A 31 -7.10 -6.43 -7.40
N MET A 32 -6.23 -7.45 -7.50
CA MET A 32 -4.80 -7.24 -7.53
C MET A 32 -4.36 -6.53 -8.81
N ARG A 33 -4.85 -6.94 -10.00
CA ARG A 33 -4.55 -6.22 -11.26
C ARG A 33 -5.00 -4.78 -11.22
N PHE A 34 -6.16 -4.49 -10.64
CA PHE A 34 -6.62 -3.13 -10.40
C PHE A 34 -5.64 -2.33 -9.53
N VAL A 35 -5.16 -2.91 -8.42
CA VAL A 35 -4.16 -2.27 -7.56
C VAL A 35 -2.83 -2.07 -8.28
N LEU A 36 -2.36 -3.05 -9.06
CA LEU A 36 -1.12 -2.92 -9.84
C LEU A 36 -1.24 -1.84 -10.92
N ALA A 37 -2.39 -1.73 -11.59
CA ALA A 37 -2.66 -0.65 -12.55
C ALA A 37 -2.72 0.73 -11.88
N LEU A 38 -3.30 0.82 -10.67
CA LEU A 38 -3.29 2.03 -9.85
C LEU A 38 -1.85 2.45 -9.50
N THR A 39 -1.02 1.48 -9.10
CA THR A 39 0.39 1.68 -8.80
C THR A 39 1.18 2.15 -10.02
N GLU A 40 1.01 1.48 -11.16
CA GLU A 40 1.65 1.89 -12.41
C GLU A 40 1.25 3.32 -12.81
N ARG A 41 -0.02 3.68 -12.62
CA ARG A 41 -0.49 5.04 -12.89
C ARG A 41 0.19 6.06 -11.98
N ASN A 42 0.35 5.77 -10.68
CA ASN A 42 1.05 6.65 -9.73
C ASN A 42 2.50 6.92 -10.14
N ILE A 43 3.19 5.90 -10.64
CA ILE A 43 4.55 6.01 -11.17
C ILE A 43 4.56 6.93 -12.39
N ARG A 44 3.70 6.66 -13.38
CA ARG A 44 3.67 7.41 -14.65
C ARG A 44 3.28 8.87 -14.48
N GLU A 45 2.43 9.17 -13.51
CA GLU A 45 2.04 10.54 -13.16
C GLU A 45 3.09 11.25 -12.30
N GLY A 46 4.12 10.55 -11.83
CA GLY A 46 5.18 11.12 -10.99
C GLY A 46 4.69 11.58 -9.63
N THR A 47 3.58 11.03 -9.13
CA THR A 47 2.91 11.50 -7.91
C THR A 47 3.37 10.80 -6.64
N GLY A 48 4.25 9.79 -6.75
CA GLY A 48 4.96 9.22 -5.60
C GLY A 48 5.65 7.88 -5.90
N GLY A 49 5.86 7.08 -4.86
CA GLY A 49 6.55 5.78 -4.98
C GLY A 49 5.74 4.69 -5.67
N PRO A 50 6.37 3.55 -6.01
CA PRO A 50 5.76 2.45 -6.77
C PRO A 50 4.88 1.54 -5.91
N PHE A 51 4.01 2.14 -5.09
CA PHE A 51 3.10 1.39 -4.23
C PHE A 51 1.67 1.91 -4.32
N GLY A 52 0.74 0.96 -4.35
CA GLY A 52 -0.70 1.18 -4.41
C GLY A 52 -1.41 0.13 -3.56
N ALA A 53 -2.56 0.49 -3.01
CA ALA A 53 -3.39 -0.38 -2.21
C ALA A 53 -4.86 0.00 -2.31
N ALA A 54 -5.75 -0.94 -1.98
CA ALA A 54 -7.18 -0.71 -1.95
C ALA A 54 -7.85 -1.52 -0.85
N VAL A 55 -8.89 -0.96 -0.26
CA VAL A 55 -9.77 -1.67 0.67
C VAL A 55 -11.03 -2.07 -0.07
N PHE A 56 -11.35 -3.35 -0.03
CA PHE A 56 -12.58 -3.93 -0.56
C PHE A 56 -13.42 -4.51 0.56
N GLU A 57 -14.73 -4.55 0.37
CA GLU A 57 -15.57 -5.53 1.07
C GLU A 57 -15.16 -6.93 0.59
N ARG A 58 -14.65 -7.76 1.49
CA ARG A 58 -13.99 -9.04 1.17
C ARG A 58 -14.88 -9.94 0.32
N ASP A 59 -16.14 -10.08 0.73
CA ASP A 59 -17.06 -11.07 0.20
C ASP A 59 -17.82 -10.55 -1.04
N SER A 60 -18.22 -9.28 -1.05
CA SER A 60 -18.95 -8.70 -2.18
C SER A 60 -18.02 -8.25 -3.31
N GLY A 61 -16.79 -7.80 -2.99
CA GLY A 61 -15.88 -7.17 -3.94
C GLY A 61 -16.13 -5.68 -4.16
N ASN A 62 -17.00 -5.04 -3.38
CA ASN A 62 -17.21 -3.60 -3.47
C ASN A 62 -15.96 -2.84 -3.04
N LEU A 63 -15.57 -1.82 -3.82
CA LEU A 63 -14.46 -0.94 -3.45
C LEU A 63 -14.89 0.03 -2.35
N VAL A 64 -14.14 0.05 -1.25
CA VAL A 64 -14.33 0.99 -0.15
C VAL A 64 -13.44 2.22 -0.36
N SER A 65 -12.14 2.04 -0.53
CA SER A 65 -11.17 3.11 -0.75
C SER A 65 -9.95 2.63 -1.54
N VAL A 66 -9.16 3.58 -2.03
CA VAL A 66 -7.83 3.33 -2.60
C VAL A 66 -6.79 4.19 -1.90
N GLY A 67 -5.54 3.81 -2.04
CA GLY A 67 -4.38 4.56 -1.59
C GLY A 67 -3.22 4.36 -2.56
N VAL A 68 -2.43 5.40 -2.74
CA VAL A 68 -1.14 5.35 -3.44
C VAL A 68 -0.09 6.00 -2.55
N ASN A 69 1.16 5.61 -2.73
CA ASN A 69 2.26 6.26 -2.03
C ASN A 69 2.36 7.72 -2.47
N VAL A 70 2.23 8.65 -1.53
CA VAL A 70 2.33 10.10 -1.76
C VAL A 70 3.29 10.75 -0.75
N VAL A 71 4.26 9.99 -0.24
CA VAL A 71 5.19 10.46 0.81
C VAL A 71 5.89 11.75 0.41
N MET A 72 6.49 11.78 -0.78
CA MET A 72 7.21 12.95 -1.27
C MET A 72 6.28 14.12 -1.58
N ALA A 73 5.14 13.85 -2.22
CA ALA A 73 4.17 14.88 -2.60
C ALA A 73 3.48 15.55 -1.40
N THR A 74 3.43 14.87 -0.25
CA THR A 74 2.77 15.37 0.97
C THR A 74 3.75 15.68 2.10
N GLU A 75 5.06 15.51 1.87
CA GLU A 75 6.11 15.66 2.87
C GLU A 75 5.83 14.88 4.18
N CYS A 76 5.17 13.72 4.06
CA CYS A 76 4.71 12.93 5.19
C CYS A 76 5.16 11.47 5.04
N SER A 77 6.12 11.03 5.87
CA SER A 77 6.68 9.67 5.83
C SER A 77 5.64 8.58 6.08
N ALA A 78 4.51 8.90 6.71
CA ALA A 78 3.42 7.96 6.95
C ALA A 78 2.49 7.76 5.73
N ALA A 79 2.60 8.56 4.67
CA ALA A 79 1.68 8.56 3.54
C ALA A 79 1.98 7.43 2.52
N HIS A 80 2.19 6.22 3.03
CA HIS A 80 2.30 4.98 2.26
C HIS A 80 0.92 4.56 1.71
N ALA A 81 0.92 3.71 0.68
CA ALA A 81 -0.31 3.33 -0.01
C ALA A 81 -1.33 2.65 0.91
N GLU A 82 -0.87 1.72 1.74
CA GLU A 82 -1.71 0.96 2.69
C GLU A 82 -2.26 1.89 3.78
N MET A 83 -1.43 2.82 4.26
CA MET A 83 -1.84 3.83 5.22
C MET A 83 -2.95 4.70 4.64
N MET A 84 -2.76 5.23 3.43
CA MET A 84 -3.74 6.06 2.74
C MET A 84 -5.05 5.29 2.50
N ALA A 85 -4.97 4.05 2.00
CA ALA A 85 -6.16 3.23 1.76
C ALA A 85 -6.97 2.99 3.04
N LEU A 86 -6.30 2.58 4.13
CA LEU A 86 -6.97 2.29 5.41
C LEU A 86 -7.54 3.56 6.06
N MET A 87 -6.79 4.66 6.11
CA MET A 87 -7.26 5.95 6.65
C MET A 87 -8.49 6.46 5.89
N LEU A 88 -8.47 6.36 4.55
CA LEU A 88 -9.59 6.81 3.71
C LEU A 88 -10.81 5.88 3.83
N ALA A 89 -10.62 4.56 3.98
CA ALA A 89 -11.72 3.64 4.26
C ALA A 89 -12.42 3.97 5.58
N GLN A 90 -11.63 4.10 6.64
CA GLN A 90 -12.09 4.48 7.97
C GLN A 90 -12.83 5.83 7.93
N LYS A 91 -12.28 6.83 7.24
CA LYS A 91 -12.91 8.14 7.09
C LYS A 91 -14.22 8.08 6.30
N LYS A 92 -14.28 7.30 5.22
CA LYS A 92 -15.50 7.10 4.39
C LYS A 92 -16.62 6.46 5.21
N LEU A 93 -16.28 5.46 6.01
CA LEU A 93 -17.24 4.70 6.81
C LEU A 93 -17.56 5.36 8.16
N GLY A 94 -16.77 6.35 8.59
CA GLY A 94 -16.95 7.03 9.86
C GLY A 94 -16.59 6.16 11.08
N VAL A 95 -15.65 5.23 10.91
CA VAL A 95 -15.24 4.24 11.93
C VAL A 95 -13.73 4.15 11.98
N TYR A 96 -13.16 3.78 13.13
CA TYR A 96 -11.72 3.50 13.24
C TYR A 96 -11.42 2.00 13.08
N ASP A 97 -12.39 1.13 13.37
CA ASP A 97 -12.26 -0.33 13.30
C ASP A 97 -13.10 -0.86 12.13
N LEU A 98 -12.45 -1.28 11.06
CA LEU A 98 -13.10 -1.87 9.88
C LEU A 98 -13.67 -3.27 10.17
N GLY A 99 -13.38 -3.85 11.32
CA GLY A 99 -13.90 -5.13 11.78
C GLY A 99 -15.01 -5.04 12.82
N GLN A 100 -15.46 -3.81 13.15
CA GLN A 100 -16.52 -3.64 14.12
C GLN A 100 -17.86 -4.25 13.64
N ASN A 101 -18.70 -4.65 14.60
CA ASN A 101 -20.00 -5.25 14.32
C ASN A 101 -20.88 -4.37 13.42
N GLY A 102 -21.57 -5.00 12.48
CA GLY A 102 -22.49 -4.32 11.55
C GLY A 102 -21.85 -3.86 10.25
N LEU A 103 -20.54 -4.08 10.06
CA LEU A 103 -19.85 -3.88 8.79
C LEU A 103 -19.61 -5.21 8.07
N PRO A 104 -19.55 -5.21 6.72
CA PRO A 104 -19.02 -6.35 5.98
C PRO A 104 -17.54 -6.57 6.35
N PRO A 105 -17.02 -7.81 6.25
CA PRO A 105 -15.59 -8.05 6.39
C PRO A 105 -14.83 -7.30 5.30
N HIS A 106 -13.70 -6.71 5.66
CA HIS A 106 -12.86 -5.92 4.77
C HIS A 106 -11.57 -6.65 4.43
N GLN A 107 -11.14 -6.46 3.19
CA GLN A 107 -9.88 -6.97 2.64
C GLN A 107 -9.02 -5.79 2.20
N LEU A 108 -7.75 -5.78 2.62
CA LEU A 108 -6.73 -4.92 2.04
C LEU A 108 -6.04 -5.66 0.88
N VAL A 109 -5.93 -5.03 -0.28
CA VAL A 109 -5.14 -5.53 -1.40
C VAL A 109 -3.99 -4.55 -1.63
N SER A 110 -2.74 -5.02 -1.65
CA SER A 110 -1.52 -4.20 -1.70
C SER A 110 -0.57 -4.67 -2.79
N SER A 111 0.04 -3.74 -3.53
CA SER A 111 1.00 -4.06 -4.60
C SER A 111 2.30 -4.71 -4.10
N GLY A 112 2.58 -4.60 -2.80
CA GLY A 112 3.67 -5.27 -2.11
C GLY A 112 3.27 -5.67 -0.70
N LYS A 113 4.04 -6.56 -0.09
CA LYS A 113 3.90 -6.89 1.33
C LYS A 113 4.18 -5.66 2.18
N MET A 114 3.49 -5.53 3.31
CA MET A 114 3.54 -4.31 4.10
C MET A 114 4.86 -4.17 4.86
N CYS A 115 5.50 -3.01 4.76
CA CYS A 115 6.63 -2.63 5.61
C CYS A 115 6.25 -2.61 7.10
N ALA A 116 7.23 -2.52 8.00
CA ALA A 116 7.02 -2.57 9.44
C ALA A 116 5.94 -1.59 9.96
N MET A 117 5.89 -0.37 9.40
CA MET A 117 4.86 0.62 9.74
C MET A 117 3.46 0.19 9.26
N CYS A 118 3.35 -0.17 7.98
CA CYS A 118 2.09 -0.54 7.36
C CYS A 118 1.53 -1.84 7.98
N LEU A 119 2.39 -2.81 8.32
CA LEU A 119 2.04 -4.01 9.07
C LEU A 119 1.42 -3.67 10.43
N GLY A 120 2.03 -2.72 11.15
CA GLY A 120 1.49 -2.22 12.40
C GLY A 120 0.08 -1.67 12.22
N ASN A 121 -0.14 -0.81 11.22
CA ASN A 121 -1.46 -0.25 10.95
C ASN A 121 -2.50 -1.29 10.55
N VAL A 122 -2.13 -2.29 9.73
CA VAL A 122 -3.02 -3.41 9.37
C VAL A 122 -3.54 -4.10 10.63
N CYS A 123 -2.68 -4.36 11.62
CA CYS A 123 -3.07 -4.97 12.89
C CYS A 123 -4.09 -4.15 13.70
N TRP A 124 -4.14 -2.83 13.51
CA TRP A 124 -5.06 -1.92 14.21
C TRP A 124 -6.31 -1.57 13.40
N SER A 125 -6.27 -1.79 12.08
CA SER A 125 -7.27 -1.25 11.16
C SER A 125 -8.62 -1.98 11.18
N GLY A 126 -8.65 -3.22 11.65
CA GLY A 126 -9.84 -4.08 11.66
C GLY A 126 -10.07 -4.91 10.39
N VAL A 127 -9.21 -4.82 9.37
CA VAL A 127 -9.30 -5.70 8.19
C VAL A 127 -9.07 -7.16 8.59
N GLN A 128 -9.79 -8.09 7.97
CA GLN A 128 -9.69 -9.52 8.27
C GLN A 128 -8.95 -10.32 7.20
N GLU A 129 -8.64 -9.70 6.05
CA GLU A 129 -7.86 -10.34 5.00
C GLU A 129 -6.92 -9.34 4.32
N VAL A 130 -5.73 -9.80 3.98
CA VAL A 130 -4.75 -9.07 3.19
C VAL A 130 -4.37 -9.91 1.98
N VAL A 131 -4.28 -9.28 0.82
CA VAL A 131 -3.70 -9.85 -0.40
C VAL A 131 -2.51 -8.99 -0.80
N SER A 132 -1.33 -9.58 -0.97
CA SER A 132 -0.11 -8.87 -1.38
C SER A 132 0.49 -9.47 -2.64
N SER A 133 1.16 -8.65 -3.45
CA SER A 133 1.82 -9.08 -4.68
C SER A 133 3.33 -9.28 -4.48
N ALA A 134 4.13 -8.21 -4.53
CA ALA A 134 5.58 -8.31 -4.34
C ALA A 134 5.94 -8.67 -2.89
N GLU A 135 7.00 -9.47 -2.69
CA GLU A 135 7.55 -9.79 -1.37
C GLU A 135 8.67 -8.81 -0.98
N PRO A 136 9.04 -8.74 0.31
CA PRO A 136 10.04 -7.79 0.82
C PRO A 136 11.36 -7.81 0.05
N GLU A 137 11.86 -9.00 -0.29
CA GLU A 137 13.10 -9.15 -1.05
C GLU A 137 13.00 -8.61 -2.49
N ASP A 138 11.80 -8.58 -3.08
CA ASP A 138 11.57 -7.96 -4.39
C ASP A 138 11.63 -6.44 -4.28
N VAL A 139 10.99 -5.87 -3.24
CA VAL A 139 10.97 -4.43 -2.99
C VAL A 139 12.40 -3.94 -2.73
N GLU A 140 13.09 -4.56 -1.76
CA GLU A 140 14.47 -4.21 -1.40
C GLU A 140 15.43 -4.42 -2.58
N GLY A 141 15.33 -5.57 -3.26
CA GLY A 141 16.26 -5.94 -4.33
C GLY A 141 16.08 -5.15 -5.64
N ILE A 142 14.84 -4.85 -6.03
CA ILE A 142 14.55 -4.14 -7.28
C ILE A 142 14.71 -2.63 -7.08
N THR A 143 14.09 -2.10 -6.02
CA THR A 143 13.96 -0.64 -5.88
C THR A 143 14.95 -0.04 -4.90
N GLY A 144 15.47 -0.80 -3.94
CA GLY A 144 16.27 -0.27 -2.83
C GLY A 144 15.45 0.40 -1.72
N PHE A 145 14.11 0.35 -1.75
CA PHE A 145 13.28 0.71 -0.60
C PHE A 145 13.52 -0.26 0.57
N ASP A 146 13.48 0.25 1.79
CA ASP A 146 13.69 -0.52 3.02
C ASP A 146 12.33 -0.88 3.65
N GLU A 147 12.08 -2.17 3.85
CA GLU A 147 10.84 -2.68 4.46
C GLU A 147 10.84 -2.52 6.00
N GLY A 148 11.99 -2.18 6.57
CA GLY A 148 12.21 -2.02 7.99
C GLY A 148 12.21 -3.35 8.75
N PRO A 149 12.24 -3.30 10.09
CA PRO A 149 12.40 -4.48 10.93
C PRO A 149 11.09 -5.26 11.07
N THR A 150 10.64 -5.90 10.00
CA THR A 150 9.49 -6.81 10.04
C THR A 150 9.83 -8.06 10.86
N PRO A 151 8.88 -8.61 11.63
CA PRO A 151 9.14 -9.81 12.44
C PRO A 151 9.36 -11.02 11.52
N PRO A 152 10.30 -11.93 11.86
CA PRO A 152 10.52 -13.15 11.07
C PRO A 152 9.29 -14.04 10.94
N ASP A 153 8.35 -13.98 11.90
CA ASP A 153 7.09 -14.71 11.88
C ASP A 153 5.91 -13.86 11.37
N TYR A 154 6.16 -12.87 10.50
CA TYR A 154 5.19 -11.95 9.88
C TYR A 154 3.82 -12.56 9.62
N ASN A 155 3.75 -13.63 8.83
CA ASN A 155 2.48 -14.23 8.40
C ASN A 155 1.72 -14.79 9.61
N ALA A 156 2.43 -15.47 10.51
CA ALA A 156 1.85 -16.03 11.73
C ALA A 156 1.36 -14.94 12.70
N GLN A 157 2.01 -13.77 12.73
CA GLN A 157 1.56 -12.63 13.54
C GLN A 157 0.19 -12.11 13.07
N LEU A 158 -0.06 -12.06 11.76
CA LEU A 158 -1.36 -11.70 11.21
C LEU A 158 -2.42 -12.77 11.51
N GLU A 159 -2.10 -14.04 11.29
CA GLU A 159 -3.03 -15.15 11.53
C GLU A 159 -3.49 -15.24 12.99
N ARG A 160 -2.58 -15.05 13.96
CA ARG A 160 -2.91 -15.02 15.40
C ARG A 160 -3.89 -13.90 15.76
N ARG A 161 -4.00 -12.87 14.92
CA ARG A 161 -4.94 -11.74 15.07
C ARG A 161 -6.21 -11.92 14.24
N GLY A 162 -6.40 -13.09 13.62
CA GLY A 162 -7.55 -13.36 12.75
C GLY A 162 -7.46 -12.69 11.39
N ILE A 163 -6.28 -12.22 10.99
CA ILE A 163 -6.05 -11.57 9.69
C ILE A 163 -5.42 -12.60 8.76
N ARG A 164 -6.17 -13.03 7.75
CA ARG A 164 -5.69 -13.98 6.74
C ARG A 164 -4.80 -13.26 5.73
N LEU A 165 -3.61 -13.79 5.44
CA LEU A 165 -2.74 -13.28 4.38
C LEU A 165 -2.76 -14.20 3.15
N LEU A 166 -2.89 -13.62 1.96
CA LEU A 166 -2.69 -14.26 0.66
C LEU A 166 -1.50 -13.56 -0.02
N PRO A 167 -0.27 -14.05 0.20
CA PRO A 167 0.92 -13.43 -0.36
C PRO A 167 1.12 -13.82 -1.83
N GLU A 168 2.12 -13.22 -2.47
CA GLU A 168 2.60 -13.57 -3.82
C GLU A 168 1.54 -13.56 -4.94
N THR A 169 0.42 -12.86 -4.72
CA THR A 169 -0.67 -12.80 -5.70
C THR A 169 -0.25 -11.94 -6.87
N LEU A 170 -0.04 -12.56 -8.04
CA LEU A 170 0.51 -11.90 -9.23
C LEU A 170 1.91 -11.29 -8.99
N ARG A 171 2.74 -11.94 -8.17
CA ARG A 171 4.10 -11.50 -7.81
C ARG A 171 4.91 -11.02 -9.03
N ASP A 172 4.94 -11.78 -10.11
CA ASP A 172 5.64 -11.41 -11.35
C ASP A 172 5.14 -10.10 -11.97
N GLU A 173 3.82 -9.83 -11.93
CA GLU A 173 3.25 -8.56 -12.38
C GLU A 173 3.66 -7.43 -11.44
N GLY A 174 3.62 -7.66 -10.12
CA GLY A 174 4.09 -6.69 -9.12
C GLY A 174 5.56 -6.31 -9.29
N CYS A 175 6.45 -7.29 -9.48
CA CYS A 175 7.87 -7.05 -9.72
C CYS A 175 8.10 -6.22 -11.00
N ARG A 176 7.30 -6.42 -12.05
CA ARG A 176 7.38 -5.56 -13.26
C ARG A 176 6.98 -4.12 -12.99
N VAL A 177 5.98 -3.88 -12.13
CA VAL A 177 5.59 -2.51 -11.74
C VAL A 177 6.68 -1.85 -10.90
N LEU A 178 7.35 -2.60 -10.00
CA LEU A 178 8.52 -2.10 -9.28
C LEU A 178 9.67 -1.76 -10.22
N GLN A 179 9.96 -2.63 -11.20
CA GLN A 179 11.03 -2.40 -12.18
C GLN A 179 10.74 -1.17 -13.05
N LEU A 180 9.48 -0.96 -13.46
CA LEU A 180 9.07 0.24 -14.21
C LEU A 180 9.46 1.54 -13.50
N TYR A 181 9.35 1.58 -12.16
CA TYR A 181 9.74 2.76 -11.39
C TYR A 181 11.23 3.05 -11.48
N VAL A 182 12.05 2.00 -11.38
CA VAL A 182 13.51 2.10 -11.51
C VAL A 182 13.89 2.52 -12.92
N ASP A 183 13.27 1.91 -13.93
CA ASP A 183 13.53 2.20 -15.35
C ASP A 183 13.20 3.67 -15.70
N LEU A 184 12.22 4.26 -15.02
CA LEU A 184 11.85 5.68 -15.17
C LEU A 184 12.67 6.62 -14.26
N GLY A 185 13.69 6.12 -13.57
CA GLY A 185 14.58 6.93 -12.72
C GLY A 185 13.95 7.36 -11.40
N GLY A 186 13.06 6.53 -10.84
CA GLY A 186 12.36 6.78 -9.59
C GLY A 186 13.30 7.04 -8.41
N TYR A 187 12.90 7.96 -7.53
CA TYR A 187 13.67 8.36 -6.35
C TYR A 187 13.31 7.57 -5.08
N VAL A 188 14.27 6.83 -4.55
CA VAL A 188 14.13 6.07 -3.30
C VAL A 188 14.30 7.01 -2.11
N TYR A 189 13.19 7.44 -1.51
CA TYR A 189 13.25 8.25 -0.30
C TYR A 189 13.61 7.39 0.92
N ASN A 190 14.35 7.96 1.88
CA ASN A 190 14.74 7.30 3.13
C ASN A 190 15.37 5.90 2.93
N ALA A 191 16.15 5.71 1.86
CA ALA A 191 16.95 4.51 1.67
C ALA A 191 17.80 4.19 2.91
N THR A 192 18.21 2.92 3.05
CA THR A 192 19.00 2.45 4.19
C THR A 192 20.19 3.40 4.41
N ARG A 193 20.28 3.99 5.61
CA ARG A 193 21.26 5.05 5.96
C ARG A 193 22.73 4.62 5.87
N GLU A 194 23.02 3.42 5.38
CA GLU A 194 24.38 2.90 5.21
C GLU A 194 25.05 3.36 3.90
N GLN A 195 24.29 3.83 2.90
CA GLN A 195 24.86 4.29 1.63
C GLN A 195 25.64 5.62 1.74
N ASP A 196 25.55 6.33 2.86
CA ASP A 196 26.21 7.64 3.06
C ASP A 196 27.62 7.56 3.67
N LYS A 197 28.19 6.36 3.85
CA LYS A 197 29.54 6.17 4.43
C LYS A 197 30.69 6.15 3.41
N THR A 198 30.43 6.28 2.11
CA THR A 198 31.48 6.22 1.06
C THR A 198 31.70 7.52 0.29
N GLN A 199 31.04 8.63 0.64
CA GLN A 199 31.36 9.95 0.10
C GLN A 199 31.76 10.93 1.23
N GLY A 200 32.93 10.68 1.80
CA GLY A 200 33.48 11.49 2.88
C GLY A 200 34.99 11.38 3.01
N THR A 201 35.72 11.34 1.89
CA THR A 201 37.16 11.61 1.84
C THR A 201 37.49 12.43 0.60
N ALA A 202 37.59 13.74 0.80
CA ALA A 202 38.49 14.64 0.08
C ALA A 202 38.77 15.85 0.98
#